data_AF-A0A2E7T8Z4-F1
#
_entry.id   AF-A0A2E7T8Z4-F1
#
_cell.length_a   1.000
_cell.length_b   1.000
_cell.length_c   1.000
_cell.angle_alpha   90.00
_cell.angle_beta   90.00
_cell.angle_gamma   90.00
#
_symmetry.space_group_name_H-M   'P 1'
#
loop_
_entity.id
_entity.type
_entity.pdbx_description
1 polymer ?
#
loop_
_entity_poly.entity_id
_entity_poly.type
_entity_poly.pdbx_seq_one_letter_code
_entity_poly.pdbx_strand_id
1 'polypeptide(L)' 'MKVGDLIRYVGGDLVRRGDPIEGDGRPTGLITKIDGGHIWYFCFRLGRETWSSSLNMEVVSESR' A
#
# COMPACT_ATOMS: atom_id res chain seq x y z
N MET A 1 -0.15 -8.54 7.77
CA MET A 1 0.55 -7.27 7.51
C MET A 1 1.65 -7.09 8.54
N LYS A 2 2.89 -7.14 8.09
CA LYS A 2 4.11 -6.85 8.83
C LYS A 2 5.09 -6.09 7.94
N VAL A 3 6.11 -5.48 8.54
CA VAL A 3 7.23 -4.88 7.79
C VAL A 3 7.82 -5.93 6.85
N GLY A 4 8.04 -5.54 5.59
CA GLY A 4 8.52 -6.43 4.53
C GLY A 4 7.42 -7.09 3.67
N ASP A 5 6.15 -7.00 4.06
CA ASP A 5 5.06 -7.51 3.21
C ASP A 5 4.87 -6.63 1.97
N LEU A 6 4.56 -7.27 0.84
CA LEU A 6 4.08 -6.60 -0.35
C LEU A 6 2.58 -6.37 -0.22
N ILE A 7 2.17 -5.12 -0.40
CA ILE A 7 0.78 -4.70 -0.25
C ILE A 7 0.21 -4.16 -1.54
N ARG A 8 -1.11 -4.21 -1.66
CA ARG A 8 -1.88 -3.48 -2.65
C ARG A 8 -2.85 -2.54 -1.93
N TYR A 9 -3.02 -1.36 -2.51
CA TYR A 9 -4.04 -0.42 -2.09
C TYR A 9 -5.42 -0.89 -2.59
N VAL A 10 -6.36 -1.05 -1.66
CA VAL A 10 -7.74 -1.47 -1.90
C VAL A 10 -8.77 -0.42 -1.47
N GLY A 11 -8.31 0.72 -0.94
CA GLY A 11 -9.19 1.80 -0.49
C GLY A 11 -9.99 2.41 -1.63
N GLY A 12 -11.32 2.44 -1.47
CA GLY A 12 -12.22 3.12 -2.40
C GLY A 12 -11.98 4.64 -2.43
N ASP A 13 -12.01 5.20 -3.64
CA ASP A 13 -12.06 6.64 -3.94
C ASP A 13 -10.87 7.53 -3.50
N LEU A 14 -9.63 7.04 -3.60
CA LEU A 14 -8.48 7.92 -3.84
C LEU A 14 -8.27 8.23 -5.33
N VAL A 15 -9.36 8.50 -6.08
CA VAL A 15 -9.29 9.26 -7.33
C VAL A 15 -9.32 10.77 -6.99
N ARG A 16 -8.38 11.25 -6.16
CA ARG A 16 -8.20 12.70 -5.93
C ARG A 16 -6.97 13.29 -6.62
N ARG A 17 -6.27 12.50 -7.45
CA ARG A 17 -5.18 12.96 -8.33
C ARG A 17 -5.09 12.23 -9.68
N GLY A 18 -6.22 11.79 -10.24
CA GLY A 18 -6.30 11.43 -11.66
C GLY A 18 -5.69 10.09 -12.10
N ASP A 19 -5.06 9.33 -11.20
CA ASP A 19 -4.60 7.97 -11.52
C ASP A 19 -5.43 6.95 -10.73
N PRO A 20 -6.32 6.18 -11.38
CA PRO A 20 -6.91 5.02 -10.74
C PRO A 20 -5.79 4.11 -10.24
N ILE A 21 -5.81 3.78 -8.95
CA ILE A 21 -5.12 2.59 -8.46
C ILE A 21 -6.04 1.42 -8.78
N GLU A 22 -6.27 1.18 -10.08
CA GLU A 22 -7.06 0.03 -10.51
C GLU A 22 -6.31 -1.24 -10.12
N GLY A 23 -7.05 -2.15 -9.48
CA GLY A 23 -6.58 -3.43 -8.98
C GLY A 23 -6.20 -4.41 -10.08
N ASP A 24 -5.13 -4.12 -10.81
CA ASP A 24 -4.54 -4.96 -11.84
C ASP A 24 -3.78 -6.18 -11.30
N GLY A 25 -3.95 -6.50 -10.01
CA GLY A 25 -3.22 -7.57 -9.37
C GLY A 25 -1.80 -7.19 -8.94
N ARG A 26 -1.30 -5.98 -9.23
CA ARG A 26 0.09 -5.62 -8.89
C ARG A 26 0.22 -5.11 -7.46
N PRO A 27 1.38 -5.33 -6.81
CA PRO A 27 1.69 -4.69 -5.55
C PRO A 27 1.81 -3.18 -5.71
N THR A 28 1.22 -2.42 -4.80
CA THR A 28 1.38 -0.97 -4.68
C THR A 28 2.71 -0.60 -4.01
N GLY A 29 3.19 -1.43 -3.09
CA GLY A 29 4.42 -1.15 -2.37
C GLY A 29 4.84 -2.20 -1.36
N LEU A 30 5.87 -1.87 -0.59
CA LEU A 30 6.48 -2.68 0.47
C LEU A 30 6.30 -1.99 1.82
N ILE A 31 5.77 -2.70 2.83
CA ILE A 31 5.62 -2.12 4.18
C ILE A 31 6.99 -1.84 4.79
N THR A 32 7.20 -0.58 5.21
CA THR A 32 8.42 -0.13 5.90
C THR A 32 8.20 0.11 7.39
N LYS A 33 6.99 0.52 7.79
CA LYS A 33 6.62 0.75 9.20
C LYS A 33 5.11 0.57 9.42
N ILE A 34 4.73 0.16 10.62
CA ILE A 34 3.33 0.09 11.08
C ILE A 34 3.20 0.94 12.34
N ASP A 35 2.22 1.83 12.38
CA ASP A 35 2.03 2.79 13.48
C ASP A 35 0.55 3.10 13.71
N GLY A 36 -0.01 2.62 14.83
CA GLY A 36 -1.36 3.01 15.29
C GLY A 36 -2.47 2.86 14.24
N GLY A 37 -2.44 1.81 13.41
CA GLY A 37 -3.43 1.59 12.34
C GLY A 37 -3.08 2.23 10.99
N HIS A 38 -1.94 2.90 10.90
CA HIS A 38 -1.36 3.37 9.64
C HIS A 38 -0.25 2.44 9.17
N ILE A 39 -0.19 2.24 7.86
CA ILE A 39 0.85 1.50 7.17
C ILE A 39 1.68 2.49 6.37
N TRP A 40 2.95 2.59 6.72
CA TRP A 40 3.97 3.28 5.92
C TRP A 40 4.57 2.26 4.95
N TYR A 41 4.75 2.68 3.71
CA TYR A 41 5.24 1.80 2.66
C TYR A 41 6.03 2.58 1.60
N PHE A 42 7.02 1.92 1.01
CA PHE A 42 7.67 2.42 -0.19
C PHE A 42 6.75 2.18 -1.39
N CYS A 43 6.23 3.26 -2.00
CA CYS A 43 5.33 3.16 -3.14
C CYS A 43 6.15 3.02 -4.43
N PHE A 44 6.00 1.91 -5.13
CA PHE A 44 6.76 1.63 -6.35
C PHE A 44 6.47 2.61 -7.49
N ARG A 45 5.22 3.10 -7.60
CA ARG A 45 4.82 4.08 -8.62
C ARG A 45 5.41 5.47 -8.35
N LEU A 46 5.47 5.88 -7.08
CA LEU A 46 5.96 7.21 -6.70
C LEU A 46 7.47 7.26 -6.44
N GLY A 47 8.12 6.09 -6.28
CA GLY A 47 9.54 6.00 -5.95
C GLY A 47 9.90 6.61 -4.59
N ARG A 48 8.94 6.70 -3.66
CA ARG A 48 9.13 7.30 -2.33
C ARG A 48 8.24 6.64 -1.28
N GLU A 49 8.59 6.87 -0.03
CA GLU A 49 7.78 6.45 1.11
C GLU A 49 6.51 7.31 1.23
N THR A 50 5.40 6.67 1.57
CA THR A 50 4.11 7.29 1.87
C THR A 50 3.36 6.42 2.87
N TRP A 51 2.19 6.85 3.32
CA TRP A 51 1.37 6.10 4.26
C TRP A 51 -0.11 6.05 3.86
N SER A 52 -0.83 5.06 4.39
CA SER A 52 -2.30 5.04 4.40
C SER A 52 -2.84 4.31 5.63
N SER A 53 -4.15 4.33 5.82
CA SER A 53 -4.82 3.46 6.79
C SER A 53 -4.64 2.00 6.39
N SER A 54 -4.44 1.11 7.37
CA SER A 54 -4.41 -0.34 7.15
C SER A 54 -5.70 -0.88 6.54
N LEU A 55 -6.83 -0.21 6.76
CA LEU A 55 -8.13 -0.58 6.16
C LEU A 55 -8.14 -0.44 4.64
N ASN A 56 -7.24 0.36 4.09
CA ASN A 56 -7.11 0.57 2.65
C ASN A 56 -6.06 -0.34 2.01
N MET A 57 -5.53 -1.33 2.74
CA MET A 57 -4.41 -2.15 2.30
C MET A 57 -4.71 -3.63 2.44
N GLU A 58 -4.30 -4.41 1.45
CA GLU A 58 -4.26 -5.86 1.49
C GLU A 58 -2.84 -6.37 1.26
N VAL A 59 -2.49 -7.53 1.81
CA VAL A 59 -1.20 -8.20 1.53
C VAL A 59 -1.36 -9.04 0.27
N VAL A 60 -0.48 -8.83 -0.71
CA VAL A 60 -0.43 -9.59 -1.97
C VAL A 60 0.60 -10.71 -1.89
N SER A 61 1.67 -10.50 -1.11
CA SER A 61 2.68 -11.51 -0.84
C SER A 61 3.25 -11.26 0.55
N GLU A 62 3.21 -12.30 1.38
CA GLU A 62 3.81 -12.25 2.69
C GLU A 62 5.33 -12.41 2.55
N SER A 63 6.06 -11.59 3.30
CA SER A 63 7.48 -11.86 3.53
C SER A 63 7.63 -13.08 4.43
N ARG A 64 8.60 -13.95 4.14
CA ARG A 64 8.91 -15.10 5.01
C ARG A 64 9.44 -14.60 6.35
#